data_AF-A0A2R6L100-F1
#
_entry.id   AF-A0A2R6L100-F1
#
_cell.length_a   1.000
_cell.length_b   1.000
_cell.length_c   1.000
_cell.angle_alpha   90.00
_cell.angle_beta   90.00
_cell.angle_gamma   90.00
#
_symmetry.space_group_name_H-M   'P 1'
#
loop_
_entity.id
_entity.type
_entity.pdbx_description
1 polymer ?
#
loop_
_entity_poly.entity_id
_entity_poly.type
_entity_poly.pdbx_seq_one_letter_code
_entity_poly.pdbx_strand_id
1 'polypeptide(L)'
;MVETRETTPIPTTILRDTREQRPWTFDDCPVETRDVTLSTGDYAVLTHCSHDPETDTYHPQFAVERKSGHDFLTALTWERDRFTSELRRAAEWSRPLAVVVETSWETLLRNRGCMTWRDVHPNQIVGTVSAWTRHYNAAFHFAESRRRAKLCAFLLLVRHSLLQRREQL
;
A
#
# COMPACT_ATOMS: atom_id res chain seq x y z
N MET A 1 22.49 32.74 -11.62
CA MET A 1 22.58 31.80 -10.48
C MET A 1 21.26 31.09 -10.38
N VAL A 2 21.17 29.89 -10.96
CA VAL A 2 20.00 29.03 -10.80
C VAL A 2 20.19 28.35 -9.46
N GLU A 3 19.36 28.69 -8.47
CA GLU A 3 19.30 27.93 -7.22
C GLU A 3 18.99 26.49 -7.57
N THR A 4 19.98 25.63 -7.38
CA THR A 4 19.80 24.18 -7.35
C THR A 4 18.78 23.92 -6.24
N ARG A 5 17.50 23.71 -6.60
CA ARG A 5 16.52 23.21 -5.65
C ARG A 5 17.07 21.89 -5.14
N GLU A 6 17.59 21.90 -3.92
CA GLU A 6 17.95 20.68 -3.21
C GLU A 6 16.69 19.82 -3.19
N THR A 7 16.70 18.73 -3.95
CA THR A 7 15.60 17.78 -3.97
C THR A 7 15.52 17.14 -2.60
N THR A 8 14.52 17.57 -1.82
CA THR A 8 14.23 17.02 -0.51
C THR A 8 14.11 15.50 -0.62
N PRO A 9 14.81 14.73 0.23
CA PRO A 9 14.82 13.26 0.14
C PRO A 9 13.48 12.62 0.54
N ILE A 10 12.60 13.39 1.17
CA ILE A 10 11.26 13.01 1.56
C ILE A 10 10.30 13.37 0.41
N PRO A 11 9.36 12.48 0.04
CA PRO A 11 8.34 12.77 -0.96
C PRO A 11 7.65 14.10 -0.66
N THR A 12 7.59 15.01 -1.63
CA THR A 12 6.85 16.27 -1.46
C THR A 12 5.36 16.11 -1.72
N THR A 13 4.99 15.12 -2.53
CA THR A 13 3.59 14.86 -2.92
C THR A 13 3.29 13.37 -2.92
N ILE A 14 2.27 12.99 -2.15
CA ILE A 14 1.68 11.66 -2.15
C ILE A 14 0.38 11.72 -2.97
N LEU A 15 0.28 10.86 -3.97
CA LEU A 15 -0.95 10.60 -4.70
C LEU A 15 -1.81 9.64 -3.89
N ARG A 16 -3.12 9.88 -3.88
CA ARG A 16 -4.13 9.09 -3.21
C ARG A 16 -5.20 8.68 -4.21
N ASP A 17 -5.49 7.39 -4.27
CA ASP A 17 -6.52 6.87 -5.18
C ASP A 17 -7.92 7.37 -4.77
N THR A 18 -8.68 7.87 -5.74
CA THR A 18 -10.03 8.41 -5.52
C THR A 18 -11.06 7.37 -5.11
N ARG A 19 -10.80 6.08 -5.34
CA ARG A 19 -11.72 4.99 -4.95
C ARG A 19 -11.60 4.61 -3.48
N GLU A 20 -10.54 5.06 -2.78
CA GLU A 20 -10.32 4.78 -1.38
C GLU A 20 -11.33 5.53 -0.50
N GLN A 21 -12.30 4.81 0.05
CA GLN A 21 -13.43 5.41 0.77
C GLN A 21 -13.07 5.91 2.18
N ARG A 22 -12.02 5.36 2.80
CA ARG A 22 -11.60 5.71 4.16
C ARG A 22 -10.11 6.04 4.18
N PRO A 23 -9.72 7.12 3.49
CA PRO A 23 -8.33 7.42 3.28
C PRO A 23 -7.60 7.80 4.56
N TRP A 24 -6.32 7.46 4.63
CA TRP A 24 -5.41 8.11 5.57
C TRP A 24 -5.20 9.57 5.17
N THR A 25 -4.99 10.42 6.17
CA THR A 25 -4.54 11.79 5.96
C THR A 25 -3.12 11.94 6.50
N PHE A 26 -2.26 12.58 5.72
CA PHE A 26 -0.84 12.80 6.06
C PHE A 26 -0.61 14.24 6.52
N ASP A 27 -1.62 14.86 7.13
CA ASP A 27 -1.60 16.28 7.54
C ASP A 27 -0.53 16.59 8.60
N ASP A 28 -0.05 15.55 9.30
CA ASP A 28 1.05 15.59 10.27
C ASP A 28 2.43 15.38 9.65
N CYS A 29 2.51 15.16 8.33
CA CYS A 29 3.73 15.01 7.57
C CYS A 29 3.94 16.23 6.66
N PRO A 30 5.20 16.60 6.34
CA PRO A 30 5.51 17.71 5.45
C PRO A 30 5.32 17.33 3.97
N VAL A 31 4.14 16.81 3.61
CA VAL A 31 3.80 16.31 2.27
C VAL A 31 2.43 16.81 1.83
N GLU A 32 2.30 17.15 0.57
CA GLU A 32 0.99 17.42 -0.05
C GLU A 32 0.32 16.10 -0.42
N THR A 33 -0.99 15.98 -0.21
CA THR A 33 -1.77 14.83 -0.71
C THR A 33 -2.65 15.29 -1.88
N ARG A 34 -2.67 14.52 -2.98
CA ARG A 34 -3.53 14.79 -4.15
C ARG A 34 -4.37 13.58 -4.50
N ASP A 35 -5.66 13.82 -4.71
CA ASP A 35 -6.61 12.80 -5.14
C ASP A 35 -6.53 12.60 -6.66
N VAL A 36 -6.27 11.37 -7.09
CA VAL A 36 -6.10 10.99 -8.49
C VAL A 36 -6.65 9.58 -8.74
N THR A 37 -6.72 9.17 -10.01
CA THR A 37 -6.90 7.75 -10.36
C THR A 37 -5.54 7.07 -10.41
N LEU A 38 -5.31 6.04 -9.59
CA LEU A 38 -4.15 5.16 -9.69
C LEU A 38 -4.53 3.90 -10.47
N SER A 39 -3.65 3.42 -11.34
CA SER A 39 -3.88 2.13 -12.01
C SER A 39 -3.82 0.95 -11.02
N THR A 40 -3.04 1.08 -9.93
CA THR A 40 -2.87 0.08 -8.86
C THR A 40 -2.45 0.73 -7.55
N GLY A 41 -2.95 0.21 -6.43
CA GLY A 41 -2.67 0.70 -5.08
C GLY A 41 -3.48 1.93 -4.70
N ASP A 42 -3.41 2.31 -3.43
CA ASP A 42 -4.17 3.43 -2.86
C ASP A 42 -3.31 4.68 -2.65
N TYR A 43 -1.99 4.50 -2.47
CA TYR A 43 -1.06 5.61 -2.26
C TYR A 43 0.23 5.40 -3.05
N ALA A 44 0.71 6.44 -3.71
CA ALA A 44 1.96 6.43 -4.46
C ALA A 44 2.69 7.77 -4.34
N VAL A 45 3.98 7.81 -4.69
CA VAL A 45 4.74 9.06 -4.76
C VAL A 45 4.65 9.61 -6.18
N LEU A 46 4.24 10.88 -6.33
CA LEU A 46 4.01 11.50 -7.64
C LEU A 46 5.21 11.37 -8.60
N THR A 47 6.42 11.62 -8.09
CA THR A 47 7.65 11.57 -8.90
C THR A 47 8.03 10.17 -9.38
N HIS A 48 7.33 9.12 -8.93
CA HIS A 48 7.55 7.73 -9.33
C HIS A 48 6.35 7.14 -10.09
N CYS A 49 5.45 8.01 -10.57
CA CYS A 49 4.36 7.62 -11.43
C CYS A 49 4.60 8.18 -12.83
N SER A 50 4.31 7.38 -13.87
CA SER A 50 3.95 7.96 -15.16
C SER A 50 2.48 8.38 -15.14
N HIS A 51 2.10 9.31 -16.01
CA HIS A 51 0.72 9.79 -16.14
C HIS A 51 0.24 9.55 -17.57
N ASP A 52 -0.91 8.91 -17.70
CA ASP A 52 -1.66 8.78 -18.94
C ASP A 52 -2.67 9.93 -19.01
N PRO A 53 -2.46 10.94 -19.87
CA PRO A 53 -3.34 12.10 -19.97
C PRO A 53 -4.68 11.78 -20.67
N GLU A 54 -4.80 10.69 -21.42
CA GLU A 54 -6.05 10.33 -22.09
C GLU A 54 -7.08 9.79 -21.10
N THR A 55 -6.61 8.98 -20.14
CA THR A 55 -7.45 8.36 -19.10
C THR A 55 -7.38 9.07 -17.76
N ASP A 56 -6.57 10.13 -17.65
CA ASP A 56 -6.20 10.81 -16.41
C ASP A 56 -5.81 9.83 -15.29
N THR A 57 -4.99 8.83 -15.65
CA THR A 57 -4.57 7.75 -14.74
C THR A 57 -3.07 7.80 -14.49
N TYR A 58 -2.70 7.71 -13.22
CA TYR A 58 -1.30 7.61 -12.81
C TYR A 58 -0.91 6.14 -12.65
N HIS A 59 0.25 5.78 -13.19
CA HIS A 59 0.80 4.43 -13.19
C HIS A 59 2.04 4.39 -12.28
N PRO A 60 1.90 3.94 -11.03
CA PRO A 60 3.01 3.88 -10.10
C PRO A 60 3.99 2.76 -10.43
N GLN A 61 5.26 2.96 -10.07
CA GLN A 61 6.28 1.91 -10.01
C GLN A 61 6.38 1.27 -8.61
N PHE A 62 5.77 1.90 -7.62
CA PHE A 62 5.59 1.42 -6.26
C PHE A 62 4.37 2.09 -5.65
N ALA A 63 3.56 1.31 -4.94
CA ALA A 63 2.40 1.82 -4.24
C ALA A 63 2.22 1.10 -2.91
N VAL A 64 1.43 1.75 -2.04
CA VAL A 64 0.85 1.14 -0.85
C VAL A 64 -0.63 0.85 -1.12
N GLU A 65 -1.03 -0.38 -0.88
CA GLU A 65 -2.42 -0.84 -0.82
C GLU A 65 -2.85 -0.84 0.65
N ARG A 66 -3.87 -0.06 0.98
CA ARG A 66 -4.48 -0.05 2.31
C ARG A 66 -5.52 -1.16 2.38
N LYS A 67 -5.53 -1.88 3.49
CA LYS A 67 -6.61 -2.85 3.75
C LYS A 67 -7.03 -2.82 5.20
N SER A 68 -8.33 -2.69 5.48
CA SER A 68 -8.81 -2.88 6.85
C SER A 68 -8.71 -4.35 7.25
N GLY A 69 -8.74 -4.67 8.55
CA GLY A 69 -8.78 -6.06 9.00
C GLY A 69 -10.00 -6.83 8.43
N HIS A 70 -11.15 -6.16 8.30
CA HIS A 70 -12.36 -6.79 7.73
C HIS A 70 -12.21 -7.03 6.22
N ASP A 71 -11.72 -6.03 5.48
CA ASP A 71 -11.52 -6.14 4.03
C ASP A 71 -10.44 -7.17 3.69
N PHE A 72 -9.43 -7.32 4.55
CA PHE A 72 -8.40 -8.33 4.42
C PHE A 72 -9.00 -9.74 4.55
N LEU A 73 -9.84 -9.98 5.57
CA LEU A 73 -10.51 -11.27 5.73
C LEU A 73 -11.49 -11.55 4.58
N THR A 74 -12.20 -10.53 4.09
CA THR A 74 -13.04 -10.66 2.89
C THR A 74 -12.20 -11.01 1.65
N ALA A 75 -11.05 -10.36 1.45
CA ALA A 75 -10.13 -10.64 0.35
C ALA A 75 -9.50 -12.04 0.43
N LEU A 76 -9.30 -12.59 1.63
CA LEU A 76 -8.82 -13.97 1.79
C LEU A 76 -9.87 -15.02 1.38
N THR A 77 -11.15 -14.65 1.43
CA THR A 77 -12.29 -15.57 1.31
C THR A 77 -13.10 -15.27 0.05
N TRP A 78 -14.06 -14.35 0.14
CA TRP A 78 -15.06 -14.07 -0.89
C TRP A 78 -14.53 -13.26 -2.06
N GLU A 79 -13.62 -12.32 -1.81
CA GLU A 79 -13.09 -11.40 -2.84
C GLU A 79 -11.65 -11.74 -3.26
N ARG A 80 -11.29 -13.03 -3.16
CA ARG A 80 -9.94 -13.51 -3.46
C ARG A 80 -9.49 -13.20 -4.89
N ASP A 81 -10.35 -13.45 -5.87
CA ASP A 81 -10.00 -13.24 -7.28
C ASP A 81 -9.85 -11.75 -7.61
N ARG A 82 -10.70 -10.91 -7.00
CA ARG A 82 -10.59 -9.45 -7.10
C ARG A 82 -9.25 -8.98 -6.55
N PHE A 83 -8.92 -9.36 -5.31
CA PHE A 83 -7.70 -8.92 -4.67
C PHE A 83 -6.44 -9.45 -5.36
N THR A 84 -6.42 -10.72 -5.77
CA THR A 84 -5.27 -11.26 -6.52
C THR A 84 -5.08 -10.59 -7.88
N SER A 85 -6.15 -10.07 -8.49
CA SER A 85 -6.04 -9.25 -9.70
C SER A 85 -5.35 -7.91 -9.43
N GLU A 86 -5.58 -7.29 -8.29
CA GLU A 86 -4.84 -6.09 -7.83
C GLU A 86 -3.35 -6.41 -7.63
N LEU A 87 -3.04 -7.54 -6.96
CA LEU A 87 -1.64 -8.00 -6.77
C LEU A 87 -0.91 -8.26 -8.09
N ARG A 88 -1.60 -8.83 -9.09
CA ARG A 88 -1.01 -9.13 -10.41
C ARG A 88 -0.57 -7.89 -11.18
N ARG A 89 -1.20 -6.73 -10.95
CA ARG A 89 -0.82 -5.48 -11.65
C ARG A 89 0.56 -4.97 -11.25
N ALA A 90 1.06 -5.37 -10.08
CA ALA A 90 2.40 -5.06 -9.59
C ALA A 90 3.45 -6.13 -9.90
N ALA A 91 3.11 -7.18 -10.67
CA ALA A 91 3.98 -8.33 -10.89
C ALA A 91 5.34 -7.98 -11.48
N GLU A 92 5.40 -6.97 -12.34
CA GLU A 92 6.61 -6.53 -13.05
C GLU A 92 7.38 -5.42 -12.33
N TRP A 93 6.87 -4.92 -11.20
CA TRP A 93 7.55 -3.86 -10.46
C TRP A 93 8.87 -4.37 -9.86
N SER A 94 9.89 -3.51 -9.84
CA SER A 94 11.19 -3.84 -9.22
C SER A 94 11.09 -4.06 -7.70
N ARG A 95 10.00 -3.58 -7.09
CA ARG A 95 9.72 -3.69 -5.65
C ARG A 95 8.29 -4.16 -5.44
N PRO A 96 8.03 -4.93 -4.37
CA PRO A 96 6.71 -5.47 -4.12
C PRO A 96 5.70 -4.38 -3.80
N LEU A 97 4.45 -4.58 -4.23
CA LEU A 97 3.30 -3.82 -3.74
C LEU A 97 3.22 -3.96 -2.21
N ALA A 98 3.22 -2.84 -1.50
CA ALA A 98 3.14 -2.86 -0.05
C ALA A 98 1.67 -2.92 0.40
N VAL A 99 1.20 -4.09 0.83
CA VAL A 99 -0.14 -4.26 1.39
C VAL A 99 -0.08 -4.00 2.89
N VAL A 100 -0.62 -2.88 3.33
CA VAL A 100 -0.65 -2.48 4.75
C VAL A 100 -2.03 -2.78 5.32
N VAL A 101 -2.08 -3.75 6.23
CA VAL A 101 -3.30 -4.23 6.86
C VAL A 101 -3.48 -3.61 8.25
N GLU A 102 -4.63 -2.99 8.49
CA GLU A 102 -5.01 -2.39 9.78
C GLU A 102 -5.49 -3.43 10.81
N THR A 103 -4.64 -4.44 11.05
CA THR A 103 -4.77 -5.41 12.14
C THR A 103 -3.39 -5.98 12.48
N SER A 104 -3.22 -6.61 13.65
CA SER A 104 -1.98 -7.27 14.03
C SER A 104 -2.07 -8.78 13.85
N TRP A 105 -0.92 -9.43 13.67
CA TRP A 105 -0.82 -10.89 13.75
C TRP A 105 -1.34 -11.43 15.08
N GLU A 106 -1.09 -10.74 16.19
CA GLU A 106 -1.64 -11.14 17.49
C GLU A 106 -3.17 -11.20 17.49
N THR A 107 -3.84 -10.17 16.95
CA THR A 107 -5.30 -10.13 16.81
C THR A 107 -5.81 -11.28 15.95
N LEU A 108 -5.15 -11.53 14.81
CA LEU A 108 -5.52 -12.60 13.88
C LEU A 108 -5.32 -14.00 14.48
N LEU A 109 -4.16 -14.25 15.09
CA LEU A 109 -3.80 -15.56 15.65
C LEU A 109 -4.58 -15.90 16.92
N ARG A 110 -5.03 -14.89 17.68
CA ARG A 110 -5.83 -15.08 18.90
C ARG A 110 -7.35 -15.02 18.64
N ASN A 111 -7.79 -14.98 17.39
CA ASN A 111 -9.20 -14.87 17.00
C ASN A 111 -9.93 -13.69 17.67
N ARG A 112 -9.33 -12.50 17.65
CA ARG A 112 -9.92 -11.28 18.24
C ARG A 112 -10.31 -10.26 17.16
N GLY A 113 -11.07 -9.24 17.57
CA GLY A 113 -11.37 -8.08 16.74
C GLY A 113 -12.13 -8.46 15.46
N CYS A 114 -11.56 -8.18 14.29
CA CYS A 114 -12.17 -8.50 13.00
C CYS A 114 -12.42 -10.01 12.78
N MET A 115 -11.76 -10.87 13.57
CA MET A 115 -11.96 -12.33 13.54
C MET A 115 -13.23 -12.78 14.25
N THR A 116 -13.78 -12.00 15.19
CA THR A 116 -14.84 -12.45 16.12
C THR A 116 -16.11 -12.92 15.40
N TRP A 117 -16.37 -12.41 14.19
CA TRP A 117 -17.57 -12.71 13.40
C TRP A 117 -17.26 -13.49 12.12
N ARG A 118 -16.06 -14.08 12.02
CA ARG A 118 -15.57 -14.75 10.81
C ARG A 118 -15.22 -16.19 11.10
N ASP A 119 -15.70 -17.09 10.25
CA ASP A 119 -15.29 -18.49 10.26
C ASP A 119 -14.02 -18.68 9.41
N VAL A 120 -12.91 -18.11 9.89
CA VAL A 120 -11.60 -18.21 9.24
C VAL A 120 -10.60 -18.68 10.28
N HIS A 121 -9.98 -19.83 10.04
CA HIS A 121 -8.99 -20.37 10.96
C HIS A 121 -7.63 -19.63 10.80
N PRO A 122 -6.90 -19.30 11.87
CA PRO A 122 -5.60 -18.62 11.80
C PRO A 122 -4.62 -19.23 10.79
N ASN A 123 -4.54 -20.57 10.72
CA ASN A 123 -3.68 -21.26 9.76
C ASN A 123 -4.04 -20.98 8.29
N GLN A 124 -5.31 -20.72 7.96
CA GLN A 124 -5.72 -20.34 6.61
C GLN A 124 -5.18 -18.94 6.24
N ILE A 125 -5.14 -18.03 7.21
CA ILE A 125 -4.57 -16.69 7.05
C ILE A 125 -3.06 -16.81 6.81
N VAL A 126 -2.35 -17.51 7.69
CA VAL A 126 -0.90 -17.73 7.58
C VAL A 126 -0.55 -18.39 6.25
N GLY A 127 -1.25 -19.46 5.89
CA GLY A 127 -1.04 -20.19 4.63
C GLY A 127 -1.31 -19.32 3.42
N THR A 128 -2.38 -18.53 3.42
CA THR A 128 -2.70 -17.64 2.29
C THR A 128 -1.69 -16.50 2.16
N VAL A 129 -1.33 -15.82 3.24
CA VAL A 129 -0.32 -14.75 3.18
C VAL A 129 1.00 -15.31 2.67
N SER A 130 1.42 -16.47 3.18
CA SER A 130 2.65 -17.15 2.72
C SER A 130 2.60 -17.47 1.22
N ALA A 131 1.47 -18.00 0.75
CA ALA A 131 1.25 -18.27 -0.67
C ALA A 131 1.29 -16.98 -1.49
N TRP A 132 0.60 -15.93 -1.07
CA TRP A 132 0.57 -14.66 -1.79
C TRP A 132 1.95 -13.99 -1.86
N THR A 133 2.72 -13.97 -0.77
CA THR A 133 4.08 -13.43 -0.77
C THR A 133 5.05 -14.23 -1.64
N ARG A 134 4.74 -15.50 -1.91
CA ARG A 134 5.55 -16.37 -2.79
C ARG A 134 5.15 -16.24 -4.26
N HIS A 135 3.86 -16.07 -4.54
CA HIS A 135 3.31 -16.11 -5.90
C HIS A 135 3.12 -14.74 -6.53
N TYR A 136 3.00 -13.68 -5.72
CA TYR A 136 2.82 -12.32 -6.20
C TYR A 136 3.93 -11.43 -5.68
N ASN A 137 4.24 -10.38 -6.44
CA ASN A 137 5.19 -9.35 -6.05
C ASN A 137 4.56 -8.41 -5.02
N ALA A 138 4.30 -8.93 -3.82
CA ALA A 138 3.60 -8.24 -2.75
C ALA A 138 4.23 -8.51 -1.38
N ALA A 139 4.27 -7.48 -0.54
CA ALA A 139 4.75 -7.55 0.83
C ALA A 139 3.63 -7.12 1.79
N PHE A 140 3.34 -7.96 2.79
CA PHE A 140 2.27 -7.71 3.75
C PHE A 140 2.83 -7.12 5.04
N HIS A 141 2.27 -5.99 5.46
CA HIS A 141 2.63 -5.27 6.68
C HIS A 141 1.40 -5.17 7.58
N PHE A 142 1.46 -5.79 8.76
CA PHE A 142 0.36 -5.81 9.72
C PHE A 142 0.59 -4.79 10.82
N ALA A 143 -0.35 -3.87 11.01
CA ALA A 143 -0.28 -2.82 12.01
C ALA A 143 -1.50 -2.84 12.93
N GLU A 144 -1.25 -2.86 14.23
CA GLU A 144 -2.27 -2.97 15.29
C GLU A 144 -3.31 -1.84 15.34
N SER A 145 -3.07 -0.72 14.65
CA SER A 145 -4.03 0.38 14.57
C SER A 145 -3.91 1.14 13.25
N ARG A 146 -5.00 1.79 12.87
CA ARG A 146 -5.06 2.71 11.72
C ARG A 146 -3.93 3.76 11.74
N ARG A 147 -3.64 4.34 12.91
CA ARG A 147 -2.55 5.32 13.06
C ARG A 147 -1.18 4.71 12.75
N ARG A 148 -0.90 3.50 13.24
CA ARG A 148 0.35 2.79 12.99
C ARG A 148 0.44 2.29 11.54
N ALA A 149 -0.67 1.89 10.95
CA ALA A 149 -0.77 1.53 9.54
C ALA A 149 -0.43 2.72 8.64
N LYS A 150 -1.01 3.90 8.90
CA LYS A 150 -0.65 5.15 8.23
C LYS A 150 0.85 5.43 8.32
N LEU A 151 1.42 5.37 9.52
CA LEU A 151 2.85 5.63 9.71
C LEU A 151 3.72 4.61 8.94
N CYS A 152 3.34 3.34 8.97
CA CYS A 152 4.01 2.29 8.20
C CYS A 152 3.97 2.59 6.69
N ALA A 153 2.79 2.93 6.16
CA ALA A 153 2.61 3.32 4.77
C ALA A 153 3.49 4.52 4.39
N PHE A 154 3.48 5.58 5.21
CA PHE A 154 4.31 6.76 5.00
C PHE A 154 5.80 6.41 4.93
N LEU A 155 6.29 5.64 5.92
CA LEU A 155 7.70 5.23 5.97
C LEU A 155 8.10 4.33 4.80
N LEU A 156 7.18 3.50 4.29
CA LEU A 156 7.43 2.68 3.10
C LEU A 156 7.57 3.54 1.83
N LEU A 157 6.71 4.56 1.67
CA LEU A 157 6.82 5.53 0.58
C LEU A 157 8.13 6.32 0.64
N VAL A 158 8.49 6.84 1.83
CA VAL A 158 9.77 7.54 2.06
C VAL A 158 10.96 6.62 1.77
N ARG A 159 10.97 5.40 2.32
CA ARG A 159 12.04 4.43 2.12
C ARG A 159 12.24 4.13 0.63
N HIS A 160 11.14 3.98 -0.11
CA HIS A 160 11.22 3.72 -1.54
C HIS A 160 11.86 4.90 -2.30
N SER A 161 11.49 6.15 -2.01
CA SER A 161 12.15 7.35 -2.58
C SER A 161 13.63 7.45 -2.27
N LEU A 162 14.03 7.13 -1.04
CA LEU A 162 15.45 7.11 -0.67
C LEU A 162 16.24 6.06 -1.47
N LEU A 163 15.65 4.88 -1.71
CA LEU A 163 16.33 3.82 -2.41
C LEU A 163 16.39 4.06 -3.92
N GLN A 164 15.33 4.56 -4.53
CA GLN A 164 15.32 4.93 -5.96
C GLN A 164 16.38 5.98 -6.28
N ARG A 165 16.55 6.99 -5.41
CA ARG A 165 17.62 7.97 -5.56
C ARG A 165 19.02 7.34 -5.54
N ARG A 166 19.24 6.35 -4.67
CA ARG A 166 20.53 5.64 -4.59
C ARG A 166 20.82 4.81 -5.84
N GLU A 167 19.80 4.32 -6.52
CA GLU A 167 19.93 3.54 -7.75
C GLU A 167 20.19 4.44 -8.99
N GLN A 168 19.93 5.74 -8.87
CA GLN A 168 20.13 6.74 -9.93
C GLN A 168 21.46 7.51 -9.82
N LEU A 169 22.23 7.31 -8.73
CA LEU A 169 23.57 7.86 -8.50
C LEU A 169 24.64 6.86 -8.93
#